data_AF-A0A8T1M0Y9-F1
#
_entry.id   AF-A0A8T1M0Y9-F1
#
_cell.length_a   1.000
_cell.length_b   1.000
_cell.length_c   1.000
_cell.angle_alpha   90.00
_cell.angle_beta   90.00
_cell.angle_gamma   90.00
#
_symmetry.space_group_name_H-M   'P 1'
#
loop_
_entity.id
_entity.type
_entity.pdbx_description
1 polymer ?
#
loop_
_entity_poly.entity_id
_entity_poly.type
_entity_poly.pdbx_seq_one_letter_code
_entity_poly.pdbx_strand_id
1 'polypeptide(L)'
;MTLFPVIFSIVVVNSCFARSIPEYFLCMEECGEDPHEDDISEVRKVEFCRDKCNMEERNRCIEYYQNNVSKKVECWKDALRRCIIPCGDDVGCIEVCEELHTPPNPAEI
;
A
#
# COMPACT_ATOMS: atom_id res chain seq x y z
N MET A 1 -13.70 -31.05 -51.86
CA MET A 1 -12.56 -31.08 -50.93
C MET A 1 -12.35 -29.64 -50.45
N THR A 2 -13.10 -29.24 -49.42
CA THR A 2 -12.58 -28.88 -48.06
C THR A 2 -11.62 -27.68 -48.12
N LEU A 3 -12.14 -26.44 -47.97
CA LEU A 3 -12.25 -25.67 -46.71
C LEU A 3 -10.89 -25.49 -45.99
N PHE A 4 -10.34 -24.27 -46.02
CA PHE A 4 -10.21 -23.36 -44.87
C PHE A 4 -9.20 -22.24 -45.20
N PRO A 5 -9.59 -20.95 -45.18
CA PRO A 5 -8.63 -19.85 -45.22
C PRO A 5 -7.82 -19.87 -43.92
N VAL A 6 -6.49 -19.90 -44.03
CA VAL A 6 -5.59 -19.83 -42.87
C VAL A 6 -5.83 -18.51 -42.17
N ILE A 7 -6.47 -18.62 -41.01
CA ILE A 7 -6.97 -17.51 -40.19
C ILE A 7 -5.77 -16.76 -39.65
N PHE A 8 -5.79 -15.44 -39.90
CA PHE A 8 -5.04 -14.40 -39.20
C PHE A 8 -4.84 -14.77 -37.73
N SER A 9 -3.66 -15.28 -37.39
CA SER A 9 -3.19 -15.33 -36.01
C SER A 9 -2.12 -14.26 -35.88
N ILE A 10 -2.55 -13.00 -35.91
CA ILE A 10 -1.80 -11.95 -35.23
C ILE A 10 -1.89 -12.34 -33.77
N VAL A 11 -0.89 -13.09 -33.31
CA VAL A 11 -0.60 -13.20 -31.89
C VAL A 11 -0.18 -11.78 -31.50
N VAL A 12 -1.16 -10.98 -31.10
CA VAL A 12 -0.93 -9.85 -30.23
C VAL A 12 -0.32 -10.49 -29.00
N VAL A 13 1.01 -10.49 -28.93
CA VAL A 13 1.72 -10.64 -27.67
C VAL A 13 1.16 -9.50 -26.83
N ASN A 14 0.15 -9.86 -26.03
CA ASN A 14 -0.34 -9.07 -24.94
C ASN A 14 0.91 -8.52 -24.29
N SER A 15 1.06 -7.20 -24.37
CA SER A 15 1.98 -6.47 -23.53
C SER A 15 1.73 -7.00 -22.14
N CYS A 16 2.59 -7.91 -21.68
CA CYS A 16 2.70 -8.24 -20.29
C CYS A 16 3.02 -6.89 -19.69
N PHE A 17 1.99 -6.21 -19.19
CA PHE A 17 2.12 -5.41 -18.02
C PHE A 17 2.86 -6.33 -17.04
N ALA A 18 4.18 -6.23 -17.02
CA ALA A 18 4.87 -6.14 -15.77
C ALA A 18 4.14 -4.98 -15.07
N ARG A 19 3.01 -5.31 -14.43
CA ARG A 19 2.37 -4.47 -13.44
C ARG A 19 3.48 -4.33 -12.43
N SER A 20 4.25 -3.26 -12.54
CA SER A 20 5.24 -2.91 -11.54
C SER A 20 4.52 -3.06 -10.22
N ILE A 21 5.00 -3.99 -9.39
CA ILE A 21 4.50 -4.15 -8.04
C ILE A 21 4.54 -2.73 -7.45
N PRO A 22 3.40 -2.15 -7.02
CA PRO A 22 3.40 -0.77 -6.57
C PRO A 22 4.46 -0.60 -5.49
N GLU A 23 5.22 0.48 -5.53
CA GLU A 23 6.39 0.73 -4.66
C GLU A 23 6.11 0.44 -3.16
N TYR A 24 4.86 0.63 -2.71
CA TYR A 24 4.41 0.22 -1.38
C TYR A 24 4.62 -1.28 -1.09
N PHE A 25 4.21 -2.16 -1.99
CA PHE A 25 4.30 -3.61 -1.78
C PHE A 25 5.75 -4.10 -1.81
N LEU A 26 6.61 -3.51 -2.66
CA LEU A 26 8.05 -3.80 -2.63
C LEU A 26 8.69 -3.39 -1.29
N CYS A 27 8.29 -2.23 -0.76
CA CYS A 27 8.75 -1.78 0.55
C CYS A 27 8.30 -2.75 1.67
N MET A 28 7.03 -3.17 1.64
CA MET A 28 6.50 -4.13 2.61
C MET A 28 7.19 -5.50 2.54
N GLU A 29 7.51 -5.97 1.33
CA GLU A 29 8.24 -7.24 1.12
C GLU A 29 9.66 -7.17 1.70
N GLU A 30 10.36 -6.06 1.51
CA GLU A 30 11.71 -5.85 2.05
C GLU A 30 11.74 -5.76 3.59
N CYS A 31 10.62 -5.37 4.22
CA CYS A 31 10.50 -5.41 5.68
C CYS A 31 10.50 -6.82 6.26
N GLY A 32 10.23 -7.85 5.44
CA GLY A 32 10.19 -9.24 5.84
C GLY A 32 8.85 -9.69 6.45
N GLU A 33 8.81 -11.00 6.70
CA GLU A 33 7.68 -11.69 7.32
C GLU A 33 7.58 -11.40 8.82
N ASP A 34 6.43 -11.73 9.41
CA ASP A 34 6.24 -11.59 10.85
C ASP A 34 7.20 -12.52 11.62
N PRO A 35 8.04 -11.97 12.51
CA PRO A 35 8.89 -12.77 13.36
C PRO A 35 8.06 -13.47 14.45
N HIS A 36 8.69 -14.37 15.19
CA HIS A 36 8.01 -15.02 16.31
C HIS A 36 7.70 -13.97 17.40
N GLU A 37 6.50 -14.03 17.98
CA GLU A 37 5.95 -12.99 18.87
C GLU A 37 6.78 -12.76 20.16
N ASP A 38 7.60 -13.73 20.57
CA ASP A 38 8.50 -13.61 21.72
C ASP A 38 9.80 -12.85 21.40
N ASP A 39 10.15 -12.70 20.11
CA ASP A 39 11.26 -11.87 19.66
C ASP A 39 10.81 -10.42 19.49
N ILE A 40 10.54 -9.79 20.64
CA ILE A 40 10.05 -8.41 20.73
C ILE A 40 10.96 -7.45 19.94
N SER A 41 12.27 -7.73 19.85
CA SER A 41 13.20 -6.88 19.12
C SER A 41 12.98 -6.97 17.61
N GLU A 42 12.83 -8.18 17.06
CA GLU A 42 12.56 -8.33 15.63
C GLU A 42 11.15 -7.89 15.28
N VAL A 43 10.15 -8.16 16.12
CA VAL A 43 8.76 -7.66 15.94
C VAL A 43 8.77 -6.14 15.73
N ARG A 44 9.41 -5.40 16.64
CA ARG A 44 9.48 -3.93 16.54
C ARG A 44 10.22 -3.44 15.30
N LYS A 45 11.25 -4.16 14.82
CA LYS A 45 11.98 -3.77 13.61
C LYS A 45 11.09 -3.89 12.38
N VAL A 46 10.34 -4.98 12.27
CA VAL A 46 9.42 -5.23 11.17
C VAL A 46 8.27 -4.23 11.19
N GLU A 47 7.67 -3.99 12.36
CA GLU A 47 6.62 -2.97 12.55
C GLU A 47 7.09 -1.58 12.12
N PHE A 48 8.23 -1.12 12.63
CA PHE A 48 8.79 0.19 12.29
C PHE A 48 9.09 0.33 10.79
N CYS A 49 9.56 -0.74 10.15
CA CYS A 49 9.78 -0.76 8.71
C CYS A 49 8.46 -0.57 7.93
N ARG A 50 7.42 -1.32 8.31
CA ARG A 50 6.12 -1.26 7.64
C ARG A 50 5.41 0.08 7.85
N ASP A 51 5.55 0.68 9.03
CA ASP A 51 5.07 2.04 9.30
C ASP A 51 5.70 3.06 8.37
N LYS A 52 7.02 2.96 8.17
CA LYS A 52 7.74 3.80 7.22
C LYS A 52 7.21 3.63 5.79
N CYS A 53 7.01 2.39 5.34
CA CYS A 53 6.41 2.12 4.02
C CYS A 53 5.01 2.75 3.87
N ASN A 54 4.20 2.69 4.93
CA ASN A 54 2.86 3.26 4.93
C ASN A 54 2.89 4.79 4.85
N MET A 55 3.78 5.45 5.60
CA MET A 55 4.00 6.90 5.54
C MET A 55 4.47 7.36 4.15
N GLU A 56 5.43 6.65 3.56
CA GLU A 56 5.96 6.97 2.22
C GLU A 56 4.86 6.86 1.15
N GLU A 57 4.06 5.79 1.18
CA GLU A 57 2.95 5.64 0.23
C GLU A 57 1.86 6.69 0.45
N ARG A 58 1.54 7.04 1.70
CA ARG A 58 0.61 8.15 1.98
C ARG A 58 1.10 9.44 1.34
N ASN A 59 2.37 9.78 1.52
CA ASN A 59 2.95 11.00 0.98
C ASN A 59 2.94 11.00 -0.56
N ARG A 60 3.34 9.89 -1.19
CA ARG A 60 3.27 9.71 -2.65
C ARG A 60 1.84 9.87 -3.18
N CYS A 61 0.86 9.30 -2.49
CA CYS A 61 -0.55 9.46 -2.84
C CYS A 61 -1.00 10.92 -2.76
N ILE A 62 -0.61 11.66 -1.71
CA ILE A 62 -0.92 13.08 -1.54
C ILE A 62 -0.28 13.92 -2.65
N GLU A 63 0.97 13.64 -2.99
CA GLU A 63 1.72 14.32 -4.05
C GLU A 63 1.11 14.07 -5.43
N TYR A 64 0.56 12.89 -5.68
CA TYR A 64 -0.16 12.60 -6.93
C TYR A 64 -1.45 13.45 -7.07
N TYR A 65 -2.11 13.78 -5.96
CA TYR A 65 -3.39 14.53 -5.93
C TYR A 65 -3.24 16.00 -5.49
N GLN A 66 -2.23 16.72 -6.01
CA GLN A 66 -1.85 18.07 -5.55
C GLN A 66 -3.02 19.06 -5.34
N ASN A 67 -4.01 19.07 -6.23
CA ASN A 67 -5.12 20.02 -6.22
C ASN A 67 -6.48 19.39 -5.84
N ASN A 68 -6.48 18.18 -5.28
CA ASN A 68 -7.70 17.48 -4.91
C ASN A 68 -7.70 17.11 -3.42
N VAL A 69 -8.19 18.04 -2.60
CA VAL A 69 -8.28 17.87 -1.13
C VAL A 69 -9.03 16.60 -0.75
N SER A 70 -10.14 16.29 -1.43
CA SER A 70 -10.91 15.07 -1.13
C SER A 70 -10.07 13.81 -1.35
N LYS A 71 -9.28 13.75 -2.43
CA LYS A 71 -8.38 12.61 -2.70
C LYS A 71 -7.20 12.55 -1.75
N LYS A 72 -6.65 13.69 -1.34
CA LYS A 72 -5.63 13.73 -0.28
C LYS A 72 -6.17 13.19 1.05
N VAL A 73 -7.40 13.54 1.43
CA VAL A 73 -8.07 12.98 2.62
C VAL A 73 -8.25 11.46 2.49
N GLU A 74 -8.59 10.95 1.29
CA GLU A 74 -8.63 9.50 1.03
C GLU A 74 -7.25 8.84 1.24
N CYS A 75 -6.16 9.48 0.79
CA CYS A 75 -4.80 8.96 1.03
C CYS A 75 -4.48 8.79 2.53
N TRP A 76 -4.86 9.76 3.36
CA TRP A 76 -4.74 9.66 4.82
C TRP A 76 -5.58 8.51 5.39
N LYS A 77 -6.85 8.40 4.99
CA LYS A 77 -7.74 7.31 5.41
C LYS A 77 -7.24 5.93 5.00
N ASP A 78 -6.64 5.81 3.83
CA ASP A 78 -6.07 4.55 3.35
C ASP A 78 -4.79 4.20 4.10
N ALA A 79 -3.98 5.18 4.51
CA ALA A 79 -2.84 4.95 5.41
C ALA A 79 -3.30 4.49 6.79
N LEU A 80 -4.31 5.15 7.37
CA LEU A 80 -4.89 4.77 8.66
C LEU A 80 -5.45 3.34 8.62
N ARG A 81 -6.21 3.00 7.57
CA ARG A 81 -6.76 1.65 7.40
C ARG A 81 -5.66 0.59 7.32
N ARG A 82 -4.59 0.85 6.57
CA ARG A 82 -3.46 -0.08 6.44
C ARG A 82 -2.74 -0.31 7.77
N CYS A 83 -2.64 0.72 8.60
CA CYS A 83 -2.05 0.63 9.94
C CYS A 83 -2.94 -0.14 10.93
N ILE A 84 -4.26 0.11 10.92
CA ILE A 84 -5.20 -0.51 11.89
C ILE A 84 -5.44 -2.00 11.62
N ILE A 85 -5.47 -2.44 10.35
CA ILE A 85 -5.83 -3.83 10.02
C ILE A 85 -4.97 -4.87 10.78
N PRO A 86 -3.63 -4.75 10.81
CA PRO A 86 -2.78 -5.66 11.56
C PRO A 86 -2.96 -5.60 13.09
N CYS A 87 -3.40 -4.47 13.65
CA CYS A 87 -3.56 -4.30 15.11
C CYS A 87 -4.62 -5.22 15.73
N GLY A 88 -5.57 -5.73 14.94
CA GLY A 88 -6.69 -6.51 15.47
C GLY A 88 -7.52 -5.69 16.47
N ASP A 89 -7.54 -6.12 17.73
CA ASP A 89 -8.21 -5.45 18.86
C ASP A 89 -7.26 -4.77 19.84
N ASP A 90 -5.96 -4.68 19.54
CA ASP A 90 -4.99 -3.96 20.36
C ASP A 90 -5.26 -2.45 20.33
N VAL A 91 -5.83 -1.95 21.43
CA VAL A 91 -6.19 -0.53 21.59
C VAL A 91 -4.97 0.39 21.51
N GLY A 92 -3.82 -0.02 22.07
CA GLY A 92 -2.61 0.78 22.03
C GLY A 92 -2.05 0.91 20.62
N CYS A 93 -2.06 -0.19 19.86
CA CYS A 93 -1.70 -0.19 18.44
C CYS A 93 -2.62 0.72 17.62
N ILE A 94 -3.94 0.63 17.86
CA ILE A 94 -4.93 1.47 17.18
C ILE A 94 -4.72 2.96 17.49
N GLU A 95 -4.48 3.33 18.75
CA GLU A 95 -4.23 4.72 19.17
C GLU A 95 -3.00 5.30 18.46
N VAL A 96 -1.91 4.53 18.35
CA VAL A 96 -0.71 4.94 17.61
C VAL A 96 -1.03 5.17 16.12
N CYS A 97 -1.79 4.26 15.50
CA CYS A 97 -2.21 4.43 14.12
C CYS A 97 -3.06 5.69 13.91
N GLU A 98 -3.99 5.97 14.83
CA GLU A 98 -4.82 7.17 14.79
C GLU A 98 -3.99 8.44 14.93
N GLU A 99 -3.00 8.47 15.84
CA GLU A 99 -2.08 9.60 16.00
C GLU A 99 -1.27 9.87 14.72
N LEU A 100 -0.79 8.82 14.05
CA LEU A 100 0.09 8.94 12.89
C LEU A 100 -0.63 9.22 11.58
N HIS A 101 -1.88 8.76 11.43
CA HIS A 101 -2.55 8.67 10.13
C HIS A 101 -3.97 9.24 10.07
N THR A 102 -4.51 9.78 11.17
CA THR A 102 -5.76 10.54 11.09
C THR A 102 -5.59 11.72 10.12
N PRO A 103 -6.51 11.93 9.16
CA PRO A 103 -6.43 13.06 8.26
C PRO A 103 -6.41 14.39 9.04
N PRO A 104 -5.50 15.33 8.74
CA PRO A 104 -5.55 16.65 9.33
C PRO A 104 -6.80 17.40 8.86
N ASN A 105 -7.04 18.59 9.39
CA ASN A 105 -8.17 19.40 8.96
C ASN A 105 -8.10 19.62 7.44
N PRO A 106 -9.19 19.47 6.66
CA PRO A 106 -9.16 19.75 5.22
C PRO A 106 -8.65 21.15 4.85
N ALA A 107 -8.70 22.12 5.76
CA ALA A 107 -8.10 23.43 5.57
C ALA A 107 -6.55 23.44 5.61
N GLU A 108 -5.93 22.34 6.06
CA GLU A 108 -4.48 22.16 6.26
C GLU A 108 -3.86 21.19 5.23
N ILE A 109 -4.64 20.74 4.22
CA ILE A 109 -4.30 19.71 3.20
C ILE A 109 -4.16 20.32 1.80
#